data_AF-A4I905-F1
#
_entry.id   AF-A4I905-F1
#
_cell.length_a   1.000
_cell.length_b   1.000
_cell.length_c   1.000
_cell.angle_alpha   90.00
_cell.angle_beta   90.00
_cell.angle_gamma   90.00
#
_symmetry.space_group_name_H-M   'P 1'
#
loop_
_entity.id
_entity.type
_entity.pdbx_description
1 polymer ?
#
loop_
_entity_poly.entity_id
_entity_poly.type
_entity_poly.pdbx_seq_one_letter_code
_entity_poly.pdbx_strand_id
1 'polypeptide(L)'
;MELKVRDRSAEFAERRATAGTRCHRSESAVPEQPTEQLFTAPLWSRLPSDFEENALALSHQIDQLRSNHRLFLKPKLRSKDEEDQLRALIDKQAVEIQAFLKMLEHTIVLGTQLKSTYSEEEGRIVKSVQTHLTARFKEVALQFKSTQELFGAELQRREQKSSKYMKIGSDAAYEAVQQEERTVQFLEMGFTEQDAQFLLIEDMQRDQTSKEIKDILDSIQEIHRMFEGLHTLVVDQGTMLDRIDYNVDKALVSASKAQIELEKARENQSSCILM
;
A
#
# COMPACT_ATOMS: atom_id res chain seq x y z
N MET A 1 -34.63 -14.65 31.51
CA MET A 1 -33.92 -15.93 31.75
C MET A 1 -32.46 -15.70 31.41
N GLU A 2 -31.61 -15.46 32.40
CA GLU A 2 -30.16 -15.38 32.17
C GLU A 2 -29.56 -16.79 32.26
N LEU A 3 -28.98 -17.27 31.17
CA LEU A 3 -28.25 -18.55 31.12
C LEU A 3 -26.88 -18.39 31.78
N LYS A 4 -26.74 -18.82 33.03
CA LYS A 4 -25.43 -19.02 33.67
C LYS A 4 -24.77 -20.27 33.06
N VAL A 5 -23.79 -20.06 32.17
CA VAL A 5 -22.91 -21.13 31.69
C VAL A 5 -21.97 -21.54 32.84
N ARG A 6 -22.03 -22.81 33.25
CA ARG A 6 -21.17 -23.38 34.31
C ARG A 6 -19.76 -23.58 33.77
N ASP A 7 -18.76 -22.99 34.42
CA ASP A 7 -17.35 -23.26 34.14
C ASP A 7 -17.00 -24.71 34.55
N ARG A 8 -16.58 -25.52 33.57
CA ARG A 8 -16.16 -26.93 33.73
C ARG A 8 -14.65 -27.12 33.59
N SER A 9 -13.87 -26.04 33.54
CA SER A 9 -12.42 -26.12 33.32
C SER A 9 -11.70 -27.00 34.36
N ALA A 10 -12.13 -26.98 35.63
CA ALA A 10 -11.61 -27.86 36.68
C ALA A 10 -11.88 -29.35 36.42
N GLU A 11 -13.08 -29.70 35.94
CA GLU A 11 -13.44 -31.09 35.62
C GLU A 11 -12.57 -31.64 34.46
N PHE A 12 -12.28 -30.81 33.47
CA PHE A 12 -11.39 -31.19 32.37
C PHE A 12 -9.92 -31.31 32.80
N ALA A 13 -9.46 -30.50 33.76
CA ALA A 13 -8.12 -30.62 34.31
C ALA A 13 -7.92 -31.97 35.04
N GLU A 14 -8.90 -32.39 35.84
CA GLU A 14 -8.86 -33.68 36.56
C GLU A 14 -8.89 -34.89 35.60
N ARG A 15 -9.70 -34.83 34.53
CA ARG A 15 -9.73 -35.88 33.50
C ARG A 15 -8.42 -36.01 32.73
N ARG A 16 -7.72 -34.90 32.46
CA ARG A 16 -6.39 -34.93 31.83
C ARG A 16 -5.33 -35.53 32.76
N ALA A 17 -5.38 -35.20 34.05
CA ALA A 17 -4.46 -35.74 35.04
C ALA A 17 -4.60 -37.27 35.19
N THR A 18 -5.83 -37.77 35.16
CA THR A 18 -6.15 -39.21 35.30
C THR A 18 -5.88 -40.02 34.03
N ALA A 19 -5.96 -39.41 32.84
CA ALA A 19 -5.59 -40.07 31.58
C ALA A 19 -4.08 -40.34 31.48
N GLY A 20 -3.24 -39.47 32.04
CA GLY A 20 -1.77 -39.62 32.01
C GLY A 20 -1.24 -40.76 32.88
N THR A 21 -1.97 -41.17 33.93
CA THR A 21 -1.50 -42.19 34.88
C THR A 21 -1.73 -43.63 34.43
N ARG A 22 -2.50 -43.86 33.35
CA ARG A 22 -2.89 -45.22 32.93
C ARG A 22 -1.97 -45.87 31.88
N CYS A 23 -0.94 -45.15 31.42
CA CYS A 23 0.06 -45.69 30.49
C CYS A 23 1.38 -45.97 31.22
N HIS A 24 1.44 -47.09 31.95
CA HIS A 24 2.67 -47.57 32.56
C HIS A 24 3.52 -48.33 31.53
N ARG A 25 4.80 -47.94 31.47
CA ARG A 25 5.99 -48.80 31.30
C ARG A 25 6.47 -49.07 29.86
N SER A 26 7.30 -48.17 29.33
CA SER A 26 8.47 -48.49 28.50
C SER A 26 9.47 -47.32 28.56
N GLU A 27 10.66 -47.64 29.07
CA GLU A 27 12.01 -47.10 28.83
C GLU A 27 12.27 -45.60 28.62
N SER A 28 13.11 -45.06 29.53
CA SER A 28 14.10 -43.99 29.35
C SER A 28 13.81 -42.89 28.32
N ALA A 29 13.24 -41.78 28.78
CA ALA A 29 13.42 -40.49 28.12
C ALA A 29 13.58 -39.40 29.20
N VAL A 30 14.63 -38.60 29.03
CA VAL A 30 15.02 -37.43 29.83
C VAL A 30 13.83 -36.49 30.04
N PRO A 31 13.64 -35.88 31.22
CA PRO A 31 12.60 -34.88 31.39
C PRO A 31 12.99 -33.61 30.64
N GLU A 32 12.50 -33.46 29.41
CA GLU A 32 12.50 -32.17 28.72
C GLU A 32 11.61 -31.21 29.53
N GLN A 33 12.20 -30.07 29.92
CA GLN A 33 11.48 -28.98 30.57
C GLN A 33 10.30 -28.56 29.69
N PRO A 34 9.13 -28.23 30.27
CA PRO A 34 8.01 -27.74 29.49
C PRO A 34 8.42 -26.44 28.80
N THR A 35 8.66 -26.50 27.50
CA THR A 35 8.88 -25.34 26.65
C THR A 35 7.64 -24.46 26.78
N GLU A 36 7.75 -23.33 27.49
CA GLU A 36 6.78 -22.25 27.40
C GLU A 36 6.66 -21.89 25.92
N GLN A 37 5.61 -22.39 25.28
CA GLN A 37 5.18 -21.92 23.97
C GLN A 37 4.70 -20.49 24.18
N LEU A 38 5.64 -19.54 24.17
CA LEU A 38 5.35 -18.13 23.99
C LEU A 38 4.52 -18.03 22.70
N PHE A 39 3.21 -17.84 22.86
CA PHE A 39 2.26 -17.56 21.79
C PHE A 39 2.65 -16.22 21.15
N THR A 40 3.68 -16.21 20.33
CA THR A 40 4.04 -15.03 19.54
C THR A 40 2.96 -14.87 18.48
N ALA A 41 2.16 -13.81 18.61
CA ALA A 41 1.09 -13.51 17.66
C ALA A 41 1.64 -13.56 16.22
N PRO A 42 0.98 -14.27 15.29
CA PRO A 42 1.44 -14.34 13.91
C PRO A 42 1.61 -12.95 13.29
N LEU A 43 2.59 -12.76 12.42
CA LEU A 43 2.88 -11.44 11.82
C LEU A 43 1.66 -10.83 11.12
N TRP A 44 0.83 -11.67 10.48
CA TRP A 44 -0.40 -11.25 9.82
C TRP A 44 -1.42 -10.63 10.78
N SER A 45 -1.32 -10.87 12.09
CA SER A 45 -2.27 -10.34 13.08
C SER A 45 -1.99 -8.88 13.46
N ARG A 46 -0.73 -8.43 13.38
CA ARG A 46 -0.34 -7.04 13.67
C ARG A 46 -0.39 -6.15 12.42
N LEU A 47 -0.13 -6.77 11.27
CA LEU A 47 -0.06 -6.11 9.97
C LEU A 47 -1.25 -5.17 9.67
N PRO A 48 -2.53 -5.52 9.94
CA PRO A 48 -3.64 -4.62 9.65
C PRO A 48 -3.65 -3.34 10.48
N SER A 49 -3.32 -3.44 11.78
CA SER A 49 -3.24 -2.29 12.67
C SER A 49 -2.12 -1.34 12.23
N ASP A 50 -0.92 -1.90 12.00
CA ASP A 50 0.24 -1.13 11.56
C ASP A 50 -0.02 -0.49 10.19
N PHE A 51 -0.70 -1.21 9.28
CA PHE A 51 -1.05 -0.69 7.96
C PHE A 51 -2.04 0.46 8.03
N GLU A 52 -3.09 0.36 8.84
CA GLU A 52 -4.10 1.43 8.96
C GLU A 52 -3.51 2.70 9.59
N GLU A 53 -2.64 2.58 10.59
CA GLU A 53 -1.93 3.74 11.16
C GLU A 53 -1.08 4.45 10.10
N ASN A 54 -0.33 3.69 9.31
CA ASN A 54 0.46 4.23 8.20
C ASN A 54 -0.41 4.82 7.08
N ALA A 55 -1.53 4.18 6.75
CA ALA A 55 -2.48 4.65 5.74
C ALA A 55 -3.10 5.99 6.14
N LEU A 56 -3.47 6.16 7.42
CA LEU A 56 -3.98 7.43 7.96
C LEU A 56 -2.92 8.53 7.90
N ALA A 57 -1.69 8.24 8.30
CA ALA A 57 -0.57 9.19 8.21
C ALA A 57 -0.32 9.63 6.76
N LEU A 58 -0.38 8.68 5.83
CA LEU A 58 -0.20 8.92 4.39
C LEU A 58 -1.34 9.76 3.81
N SER A 59 -2.60 9.46 4.13
CA SER A 59 -3.75 10.29 3.73
C SER A 59 -3.60 11.74 4.19
N HIS A 60 -3.12 11.96 5.42
CA HIS A 60 -2.85 13.30 5.92
C HIS A 60 -1.74 14.01 5.13
N GLN A 61 -0.65 13.31 4.78
CA GLN A 61 0.39 13.88 3.92
C GLN A 61 -0.12 14.23 2.52
N ILE A 62 -1.00 13.40 1.93
CA ILE A 62 -1.65 13.68 0.64
C ILE A 62 -2.52 14.95 0.73
N ASP A 63 -3.26 15.14 1.82
CA ASP A 63 -4.05 16.35 2.01
C ASP A 63 -3.18 17.60 2.21
N GLN A 64 -2.04 17.48 2.89
CA GLN A 64 -1.04 18.55 2.99
C GLN A 64 -0.46 18.92 1.62
N LEU A 65 -0.08 17.92 0.82
CA LEU A 65 0.39 18.11 -0.55
C LEU A 65 -0.67 18.82 -1.40
N ARG A 66 -1.94 18.39 -1.31
CA ARG A 66 -3.06 19.05 -2.00
C ARG A 66 -3.20 20.51 -1.58
N SER A 67 -3.02 20.82 -0.29
CA SER A 67 -3.03 22.20 0.20
C SER A 67 -1.90 23.03 -0.43
N ASN A 68 -0.70 22.46 -0.54
CA ASN A 68 0.45 23.09 -1.16
C ASN A 68 0.27 23.27 -2.68
N HIS A 69 -0.29 22.29 -3.40
CA HIS A 69 -0.69 22.44 -4.80
C HIS A 69 -1.64 23.64 -5.00
N ARG A 70 -2.69 23.73 -4.16
CA ARG A 70 -3.63 24.86 -4.20
C ARG A 70 -2.96 26.18 -3.85
N LEU A 71 -1.98 26.17 -2.94
CA LEU A 71 -1.23 27.35 -2.54
C LEU A 71 -0.29 27.84 -3.66
N PHE A 72 0.29 26.92 -4.43
CA PHE A 72 1.16 27.18 -5.58
C PHE A 72 0.38 27.74 -6.77
N LEU A 73 -0.80 27.20 -7.04
CA LEU A 73 -1.64 27.60 -8.17
C LEU A 73 -2.43 28.90 -7.94
N LYS A 74 -2.49 29.40 -6.70
CA LYS A 74 -3.14 30.68 -6.39
C LYS A 74 -2.34 31.85 -7.03
N PRO A 75 -2.99 32.71 -7.83
CA PRO A 75 -2.34 33.91 -8.37
C PRO A 75 -1.87 34.82 -7.23
N LYS A 76 -0.57 34.86 -6.98
CA LYS A 76 0.09 35.78 -6.06
C LYS A 76 1.36 36.28 -6.72
N LEU A 77 1.68 37.56 -6.52
CA LEU A 77 2.96 38.17 -6.90
C LEU A 77 4.03 37.70 -5.89
N ARG A 78 4.41 36.42 -5.93
CA ARG A 78 5.48 35.89 -5.09
C ARG A 78 6.83 36.27 -5.67
N SER A 79 7.84 36.35 -4.81
CA SER A 79 9.22 36.39 -5.29
C SER A 79 9.54 35.08 -6.01
N LYS A 80 10.43 35.12 -7.01
CA LYS A 80 10.93 33.92 -7.68
C LYS A 80 11.45 32.89 -6.67
N ASP A 81 12.18 33.36 -5.66
CA ASP A 81 12.70 32.51 -4.58
C ASP A 81 11.60 31.81 -3.77
N GLU A 82 10.46 32.48 -3.53
CA GLU A 82 9.34 31.88 -2.80
C GLU A 82 8.58 30.85 -3.64
N GLU A 83 8.49 31.06 -4.96
CA GLU A 83 7.92 30.07 -5.88
C GLU A 83 8.82 28.84 -5.97
N ASP A 84 10.13 29.03 -6.13
CA ASP A 84 11.12 27.95 -6.21
C ASP A 84 11.18 27.14 -4.90
N GLN A 85 11.10 27.79 -3.74
CA GLN A 85 11.00 27.12 -2.44
C GLN A 85 9.73 26.27 -2.31
N LEU A 86 8.58 26.80 -2.75
CA LEU A 86 7.33 26.05 -2.71
C LEU A 86 7.34 24.88 -3.70
N ARG A 87 7.97 25.05 -4.86
CA ARG A 87 8.21 24.01 -5.86
C ARG A 87 9.02 22.86 -5.27
N ALA A 88 10.18 23.17 -4.69
CA ALA A 88 11.05 22.20 -4.04
C ALA A 88 10.36 21.48 -2.87
N LEU A 89 9.48 22.17 -2.13
CA LEU A 89 8.68 21.57 -1.06
C LEU A 89 7.67 20.55 -1.61
N ILE A 90 6.96 20.91 -2.69
CA ILE A 90 5.98 20.04 -3.36
C ILE A 90 6.68 18.78 -3.89
N ASP A 91 7.80 18.95 -4.60
CA ASP A 91 8.58 17.84 -5.16
C ASP A 91 9.07 16.90 -4.06
N LYS A 92 9.63 17.46 -2.98
CA LYS A 92 10.08 16.68 -1.82
C LYS A 92 8.94 15.88 -1.21
N GLN A 93 7.78 16.51 -0.96
CA GLN A 93 6.61 15.83 -0.39
C GLN A 93 6.07 14.74 -1.32
N ALA A 94 6.04 14.98 -2.63
CA ALA A 94 5.62 13.98 -3.61
C ALA A 94 6.51 12.73 -3.59
N VAL A 95 7.84 12.93 -3.56
CA VAL A 95 8.82 11.84 -3.45
C VAL A 95 8.70 11.07 -2.13
N GLU A 96 8.49 11.78 -1.02
CA GLU A 96 8.29 11.16 0.30
C GLU A 96 7.01 10.29 0.33
N ILE A 97 5.90 10.80 -0.19
CA ILE A 97 4.62 10.06 -0.30
C ILE A 97 4.78 8.84 -1.20
N GLN A 98 5.48 8.97 -2.33
CA GLN A 98 5.75 7.85 -3.24
C GLN A 98 6.62 6.77 -2.57
N ALA A 99 7.65 7.16 -1.81
CA ALA A 99 8.47 6.23 -1.05
C ALA A 99 7.67 5.51 0.05
N PHE A 100 6.75 6.23 0.72
CA PHE A 100 5.86 5.65 1.72
C PHE A 100 4.88 4.64 1.08
N LEU A 101 4.30 4.96 -0.08
CA LEU A 101 3.48 4.02 -0.84
C LEU A 101 4.25 2.74 -1.18
N LYS A 102 5.50 2.85 -1.67
CA LYS A 102 6.35 1.66 -1.92
C LYS A 102 6.59 0.83 -0.66
N MET A 103 6.84 1.49 0.47
CA MET A 103 7.03 0.80 1.74
C MET A 103 5.78 0.02 2.16
N LEU A 104 4.60 0.63 2.00
CA LEU A 104 3.31 -0.01 2.27
C LEU A 104 3.05 -1.20 1.35
N GLU A 105 3.31 -1.06 0.06
CA GLU A 105 3.23 -2.16 -0.92
C GLU A 105 4.11 -3.33 -0.49
N HIS A 106 5.39 -3.06 -0.22
CA HIS A 106 6.35 -4.08 0.22
C HIS A 106 5.94 -4.74 1.54
N THR A 107 5.37 -3.97 2.47
CA THR A 107 4.85 -4.47 3.75
C THR A 107 3.67 -5.42 3.54
N ILE A 108 2.77 -5.13 2.59
CA ILE A 108 1.71 -6.07 2.20
C ILE A 108 2.33 -7.33 1.61
N VAL A 109 3.23 -7.20 0.63
CA VAL A 109 3.85 -8.34 -0.07
C VAL A 109 4.55 -9.26 0.94
N LEU A 110 5.41 -8.73 1.80
CA LEU A 110 6.14 -9.54 2.81
C LEU A 110 5.23 -10.08 3.91
N GLY A 111 4.32 -9.24 4.42
CA GLY A 111 3.45 -9.59 5.54
C GLY A 111 2.40 -10.65 5.19
N THR A 112 2.06 -10.78 3.91
CA THR A 112 1.03 -11.70 3.42
C THR A 112 1.58 -12.89 2.63
N GLN A 113 2.89 -13.04 2.57
CA GLN A 113 3.52 -14.25 2.03
C GLN A 113 3.09 -15.48 2.82
N LEU A 114 2.51 -16.45 2.11
CA LEU A 114 2.11 -17.72 2.69
C LEU A 114 3.36 -18.53 3.08
N LYS A 115 3.59 -18.70 4.38
CA LYS A 115 4.65 -19.55 4.90
C LYS A 115 4.19 -21.00 4.89
N SER A 116 5.10 -21.93 4.60
CA SER A 116 4.83 -23.38 4.62
C SER A 116 4.41 -23.91 5.99
N THR A 117 4.62 -23.13 7.05
CA THR A 117 4.25 -23.45 8.43
C THR A 117 2.79 -23.15 8.75
N TYR A 118 2.06 -22.45 7.87
CA TYR A 118 0.68 -22.04 8.16
C TYR A 118 -0.31 -23.19 7.98
N SER A 119 -1.26 -23.30 8.92
CA SER A 119 -2.43 -24.17 8.76
C SER A 119 -3.29 -23.72 7.58
N GLU A 120 -4.14 -24.60 7.05
CA GLU A 120 -5.10 -24.24 6.00
C GLU A 120 -5.99 -23.05 6.41
N GLU A 121 -6.39 -23.00 7.69
CA GLU A 121 -7.18 -21.91 8.26
C GLU A 121 -6.40 -20.60 8.29
N GLU A 122 -5.13 -20.64 8.73
CA GLU A 122 -4.26 -19.47 8.76
C GLU A 122 -4.01 -18.93 7.34
N GLY A 123 -3.82 -19.82 6.36
CA GLY A 123 -3.69 -19.43 4.96
C GLY A 123 -4.91 -18.67 4.43
N ARG A 124 -6.12 -19.08 4.83
CA ARG A 124 -7.37 -18.36 4.48
C ARG A 124 -7.43 -16.98 5.15
N ILE A 125 -7.03 -16.89 6.42
CA ILE A 125 -6.99 -15.61 7.14
C ILE A 125 -5.99 -14.66 6.47
N VAL A 126 -4.79 -15.14 6.15
CA VAL A 126 -3.75 -14.35 5.46
C VAL A 126 -4.24 -13.85 4.11
N LYS A 127 -4.91 -14.70 3.29
CA LYS A 127 -5.49 -14.27 2.00
C LYS A 127 -6.58 -13.21 2.19
N SER A 128 -7.39 -13.32 3.23
CA SER A 128 -8.41 -12.32 3.58
C SER A 128 -7.77 -10.98 3.96
N VAL A 129 -6.78 -11.02 4.85
CA VAL A 129 -5.98 -9.85 5.27
C VAL A 129 -5.32 -9.20 4.06
N GLN A 130 -4.63 -9.98 3.23
CA GLN A 130 -4.00 -9.50 2.00
C GLN A 130 -4.97 -8.74 1.11
N THR A 131 -6.17 -9.28 0.94
CA THR A 131 -7.16 -8.62 0.11
C THR A 131 -7.61 -7.30 0.72
N HIS A 132 -7.93 -7.30 2.01
CA HIS A 132 -8.36 -6.09 2.71
C HIS A 132 -7.29 -4.99 2.61
N LEU A 133 -6.04 -5.33 2.87
CA LEU A 133 -4.92 -4.39 2.78
C LEU A 133 -4.69 -3.90 1.34
N THR A 134 -4.80 -4.77 0.35
CA THR A 134 -4.67 -4.37 -1.06
C THR A 134 -5.78 -3.41 -1.48
N ALA A 135 -7.01 -3.65 -1.04
CA ALA A 135 -8.13 -2.75 -1.30
C ALA A 135 -7.90 -1.37 -0.66
N ARG A 136 -7.44 -1.35 0.60
CA ARG A 136 -7.12 -0.12 1.32
C ARG A 136 -5.94 0.62 0.71
N PHE A 137 -4.86 -0.08 0.34
CA PHE A 137 -3.73 0.47 -0.39
C PHE A 137 -4.18 1.15 -1.68
N LYS A 138 -5.01 0.46 -2.47
CA LYS A 138 -5.54 1.00 -3.73
C LYS A 138 -6.30 2.29 -3.52
N GLU A 139 -7.11 2.38 -2.47
CA GLU A 139 -7.83 3.61 -2.13
C GLU A 139 -6.87 4.79 -1.91
N VAL A 140 -5.85 4.63 -1.05
CA VAL A 140 -4.89 5.70 -0.73
C VAL A 140 -4.02 6.05 -1.94
N ALA A 141 -3.56 5.05 -2.70
CA ALA A 141 -2.78 5.26 -3.91
C ALA A 141 -3.59 6.00 -5.01
N LEU A 142 -4.88 5.69 -5.15
CA LEU A 142 -5.76 6.41 -6.08
C LEU A 142 -6.04 7.86 -5.62
N GLN A 143 -6.13 8.11 -4.32
CA GLN A 143 -6.23 9.48 -3.79
C GLN A 143 -4.99 10.31 -4.13
N PHE A 144 -3.79 9.73 -4.01
CA PHE A 144 -2.53 10.39 -4.42
C PHE A 144 -2.49 10.61 -5.93
N LYS A 145 -2.77 9.58 -6.73
CA LYS A 145 -2.84 9.65 -8.20
C LYS A 145 -3.76 10.78 -8.66
N SER A 146 -5.00 10.83 -8.14
CA SER A 146 -5.96 11.87 -8.51
C SER A 146 -5.47 13.27 -8.13
N THR A 147 -4.80 13.42 -6.99
CA THR A 147 -4.23 14.71 -6.55
C THR A 147 -3.10 15.17 -7.48
N GLN A 148 -2.25 14.25 -7.94
CA GLN A 148 -1.16 14.52 -8.89
C GLN A 148 -1.67 14.81 -10.31
N GLU A 149 -2.65 14.05 -10.80
CA GLU A 149 -3.28 14.27 -12.11
C GLU A 149 -3.95 15.64 -12.20
N LEU A 150 -4.67 16.04 -11.15
CA LEU A 150 -5.29 17.37 -11.08
C LEU A 150 -4.23 18.47 -11.11
N PHE A 151 -3.15 18.32 -10.34
CA PHE A 151 -2.06 19.29 -10.31
C PHE A 151 -1.36 19.43 -11.66
N GLY A 152 -1.01 18.30 -12.30
CA GLY A 152 -0.39 18.29 -13.63
C GLY A 152 -1.29 18.93 -14.70
N ALA A 153 -2.60 18.67 -14.67
CA ALA A 153 -3.56 19.28 -15.59
C ALA A 153 -3.70 20.80 -15.37
N GLU A 154 -3.71 21.25 -14.12
CA GLU A 154 -3.77 22.68 -13.78
C GLU A 154 -2.48 23.42 -14.16
N LEU A 155 -1.33 22.77 -13.98
CA LEU A 155 -0.03 23.29 -14.38
C LEU A 155 0.09 23.42 -15.91
N GLN A 156 -0.33 22.39 -16.66
CA GLN A 156 -0.41 22.43 -18.12
C GLN A 156 -1.34 23.56 -18.60
N ARG A 157 -2.49 23.75 -17.93
CA ARG A 157 -3.40 24.86 -18.25
C ARG A 157 -2.77 26.22 -17.96
N ARG A 158 -2.01 26.38 -16.86
CA ARG A 158 -1.28 27.62 -16.54
C ARG A 158 -0.23 27.93 -17.60
N GLU A 159 0.52 26.94 -18.06
CA GLU A 159 1.52 27.07 -19.11
C GLU A 159 0.92 27.44 -20.46
N GLN A 160 -0.13 26.73 -20.91
CA GLN A 160 -0.87 27.06 -22.14
C GLN A 160 -1.43 28.49 -22.10
N LYS A 161 -1.95 28.91 -20.93
CA LYS A 161 -2.46 30.26 -20.70
C LYS A 161 -1.31 31.28 -20.80
N SER A 162 -0.19 31.04 -20.12
CA SER A 162 0.99 31.90 -20.16
C SER A 162 1.53 32.05 -21.58
N SER A 163 1.72 30.94 -22.29
CA SER A 163 2.15 30.91 -23.69
C SER A 163 1.20 31.72 -24.58
N LYS A 164 -0.12 31.59 -24.41
CA LYS A 164 -1.11 32.34 -25.21
C LYS A 164 -1.07 33.86 -24.97
N TYR A 165 -0.83 34.32 -23.74
CA TYR A 165 -0.81 35.76 -23.43
C TYR A 165 0.56 36.41 -23.64
N MET A 166 1.65 35.65 -23.60
CA MET A 166 3.00 36.16 -23.88
C MET A 166 3.28 36.24 -25.38
N LYS A 167 2.61 35.42 -26.20
CA LYS A 167 2.69 35.46 -27.67
C LYS A 167 2.14 36.77 -28.23
N ILE A 168 3.04 37.69 -28.60
CA ILE A 168 2.74 38.83 -29.46
C ILE A 168 3.19 38.47 -30.88
N GLY A 169 2.24 38.28 -31.80
CA GLY A 169 2.53 37.96 -33.21
C GLY A 169 2.26 36.50 -33.60
N SER A 170 2.78 36.09 -34.75
CA SER A 170 2.73 34.70 -35.21
C SER A 170 3.60 33.79 -34.33
N ASP A 171 3.23 32.52 -34.15
CA ASP A 171 3.99 31.54 -33.35
C ASP A 171 5.49 31.54 -33.71
N ALA A 172 5.81 31.52 -35.01
CA ALA A 172 7.19 31.54 -35.48
C ALA A 172 7.95 32.83 -35.15
N ALA A 173 7.26 33.98 -35.14
CA ALA A 173 7.87 35.26 -34.79
C ALA A 173 8.13 35.35 -33.27
N TYR A 174 7.22 34.85 -32.45
CA TYR A 174 7.40 34.80 -31.00
C TYR A 174 8.55 33.87 -30.60
N GLU A 175 8.62 32.68 -31.21
CA GLU A 175 9.71 31.73 -30.98
C GLU A 175 11.07 32.32 -31.38
N ALA A 176 11.15 33.00 -32.53
CA ALA A 176 12.37 33.68 -32.96
C ALA A 176 12.83 34.76 -31.98
N VAL A 177 11.91 35.61 -31.50
CA VAL A 177 12.23 36.67 -30.52
C VAL A 177 12.67 36.08 -29.18
N GLN A 178 11.97 35.06 -28.66
CA GLN A 178 12.34 34.39 -27.41
C GLN A 178 13.69 33.68 -27.51
N GLN A 179 13.99 33.09 -28.67
CA GLN A 179 15.30 32.51 -28.94
C GLN A 179 16.37 33.60 -28.98
N GLU A 180 16.15 34.71 -29.69
CA GLU A 180 17.09 35.82 -29.78
C GLU A 180 17.37 36.45 -28.40
N GLU A 181 16.34 36.76 -27.61
CA GLU A 181 16.48 37.31 -26.24
C GLU A 181 17.31 36.39 -25.33
N ARG A 182 17.02 35.07 -25.35
CA ARG A 182 17.80 34.10 -24.57
C ARG A 182 19.24 33.99 -25.07
N THR A 183 19.45 34.01 -26.38
CA THR A 183 20.80 33.95 -26.97
C THR A 183 21.61 35.18 -26.54
N VAL A 184 21.02 36.38 -26.59
CA VAL A 184 21.64 37.62 -26.10
C VAL A 184 21.99 37.51 -24.63
N GLN A 185 21.09 36.98 -23.79
CA GLN A 185 21.36 36.78 -22.37
C GLN A 185 22.56 35.84 -22.12
N PHE A 186 22.69 34.75 -22.86
CA PHE A 186 23.85 33.85 -22.76
C PHE A 186 25.14 34.54 -23.23
N LEU A 187 25.09 35.33 -24.30
CA LEU A 187 26.24 36.08 -24.78
C LEU A 187 26.68 37.17 -23.78
N GLU A 188 25.73 37.86 -23.13
CA GLU A 188 26.01 38.84 -22.08
C GLU A 188 26.66 38.22 -20.84
N MET A 189 26.33 36.96 -20.53
CA MET A 189 26.99 36.18 -19.46
C MET A 189 28.39 35.69 -19.85
N GLY A 190 28.87 35.97 -21.07
CA GLY A 190 30.22 35.65 -21.53
C GLY A 190 30.37 34.25 -22.14
N PHE A 191 29.27 33.56 -22.45
CA PHE A 191 29.32 32.28 -23.17
C PHE A 191 29.70 32.50 -24.64
N THR A 192 30.42 31.54 -25.23
CA THR A 192 30.65 31.57 -26.68
C THR A 192 29.35 31.29 -27.43
N GLU A 193 29.26 31.68 -28.70
CA GLU A 193 28.06 31.45 -29.52
C GLU A 193 27.69 29.95 -29.61
N GLN A 194 28.70 29.06 -29.62
CA GLN A 194 28.49 27.61 -29.64
C GLN A 194 27.94 27.10 -28.30
N ASP A 195 28.46 27.60 -27.18
CA ASP A 195 27.97 27.27 -25.84
C ASP A 195 26.55 27.80 -25.63
N ALA A 196 26.27 29.01 -26.11
CA ALA A 196 24.95 29.63 -26.06
C ALA A 196 23.92 28.80 -26.84
N GLN A 197 24.26 28.27 -28.02
CA GLN A 197 23.38 27.37 -28.76
C GLN A 197 23.11 26.06 -28.01
N PHE A 198 24.13 25.45 -27.41
CA PHE A 198 23.95 24.23 -26.62
C PHE A 198 23.07 24.48 -25.39
N LEU A 199 23.35 25.55 -24.65
CA LEU A 199 22.56 25.96 -23.48
C LEU A 199 21.13 26.32 -23.86
N LEU A 200 20.91 26.93 -25.02
CA LEU A 200 19.57 27.28 -25.48
C LEU A 200 18.75 26.04 -25.87
N ILE A 201 19.37 25.03 -26.49
CA ILE A 201 18.73 23.72 -26.70
C ILE A 201 18.38 23.09 -25.36
N GLU A 202 19.30 23.16 -24.39
CA GLU A 202 19.08 22.63 -23.05
C GLU A 202 17.99 23.40 -22.29
N ASP A 203 17.93 24.73 -22.43
CA ASP A 203 16.92 25.61 -21.83
C ASP A 203 15.53 25.39 -22.44
N MET A 204 15.45 25.23 -23.77
CA MET A 204 14.22 24.80 -24.44
C MET A 204 13.76 23.42 -24.00
N GLN A 205 14.69 22.50 -23.70
CA GLN A 205 14.36 21.20 -23.11
C GLN A 205 13.99 21.29 -21.61
N ARG A 206 14.40 22.38 -20.94
CA ARG A 206 14.15 22.68 -19.52
C ARG A 206 13.04 23.70 -19.31
N ASP A 207 12.00 23.72 -20.15
CA ASP A 207 10.74 24.34 -19.72
C ASP A 207 10.36 23.68 -18.39
N GLN A 208 10.59 24.39 -17.28
CA GLN A 208 10.59 23.85 -15.93
C GLN A 208 9.22 23.24 -15.59
N THR A 209 8.18 23.73 -16.27
CA THR A 209 6.83 23.17 -16.26
C THR A 209 6.74 21.81 -16.97
N SER A 210 7.34 21.67 -18.15
CA SER A 210 7.42 20.39 -18.86
C SER A 210 8.16 19.34 -18.04
N LYS A 211 9.22 19.73 -17.31
CA LYS A 211 9.92 18.84 -16.38
C LYS A 211 9.00 18.40 -15.22
N GLU A 212 8.29 19.32 -14.57
CA GLU A 212 7.35 18.96 -13.51
C GLU A 212 6.24 18.03 -13.98
N ILE A 213 5.66 18.31 -15.15
CA ILE A 213 4.60 17.45 -15.71
C ILE A 213 5.17 16.05 -15.97
N LYS A 214 6.41 15.95 -16.44
CA LYS A 214 7.10 14.67 -16.60
C LYS A 214 7.29 13.96 -15.26
N ASP A 215 7.74 14.65 -14.21
CA ASP A 215 7.93 14.07 -12.88
C ASP A 215 6.58 13.57 -12.29
N ILE A 216 5.48 14.29 -12.53
CA ILE A 216 4.11 13.87 -12.19
C ILE A 216 3.73 12.59 -12.95
N LEU A 217 4.01 12.52 -14.25
CA LEU A 217 3.72 11.34 -15.07
C LEU A 217 4.55 10.13 -14.61
N ASP A 218 5.81 10.32 -14.27
CA ASP A 218 6.69 9.28 -13.73
C ASP A 218 6.16 8.78 -12.38
N SER A 219 5.68 9.67 -11.51
CA SER A 219 4.99 9.30 -10.26
C SER A 219 3.72 8.48 -10.52
N ILE A 220 2.92 8.82 -11.53
CA ILE A 220 1.70 8.06 -11.89
C ILE A 220 2.06 6.67 -12.44
N GLN A 221 3.09 6.59 -13.28
CA GLN A 221 3.60 5.32 -13.78
C GLN A 221 4.08 4.42 -12.64
N GLU A 222 4.73 4.98 -11.62
CA GLU A 222 5.14 4.20 -10.46
C GLU A 222 3.94 3.62 -9.70
N ILE A 223 2.86 4.39 -9.52
CA ILE A 223 1.63 3.87 -8.89
C ILE A 223 1.07 2.68 -9.69
N HIS A 224 1.12 2.74 -11.03
CA HIS A 224 0.71 1.61 -11.86
C HIS A 224 1.60 0.38 -11.65
N ARG A 225 2.92 0.54 -11.54
CA ARG A 225 3.84 -0.57 -11.22
C ARG A 225 3.53 -1.21 -9.86
N MET A 226 3.21 -0.41 -8.84
CA MET A 226 2.79 -0.93 -7.53
C MET A 226 1.47 -1.71 -7.64
N PHE A 227 0.52 -1.24 -8.47
CA PHE A 227 -0.71 -1.98 -8.73
C PHE A 227 -0.48 -3.29 -9.46
N GLU A 228 0.45 -3.35 -10.42
CA GLU A 228 0.83 -4.60 -11.07
C GLU A 228 1.45 -5.59 -10.06
N GLY A 229 2.35 -5.11 -9.19
CA GLY A 229 2.93 -5.89 -8.10
C GLY A 229 1.86 -6.53 -7.20
N LEU A 230 0.86 -5.75 -6.78
CA LEU A 230 -0.24 -6.25 -5.97
C LEU A 230 -1.29 -7.05 -6.75
N HIS A 231 -1.47 -6.81 -8.05
CA HIS A 231 -2.43 -7.56 -8.86
C HIS A 231 -2.03 -9.03 -8.98
N THR A 232 -0.72 -9.32 -9.04
CA THR A 232 -0.24 -10.70 -8.99
C THR A 232 -0.61 -11.44 -7.70
N LEU A 233 -0.83 -10.69 -6.60
CA LEU A 233 -1.29 -11.23 -5.32
C LEU A 233 -2.81 -11.38 -5.24
N VAL A 234 -3.56 -10.59 -6.04
CA VAL A 234 -5.02 -10.50 -5.98
C VAL A 234 -5.62 -10.92 -7.33
N VAL A 235 -5.30 -12.14 -7.77
CA VAL A 235 -5.83 -12.72 -9.02
C VAL A 235 -7.27 -13.21 -8.86
N ASP A 236 -7.84 -13.21 -7.65
CA ASP A 236 -9.07 -13.97 -7.35
C ASP A 236 -10.19 -13.14 -6.70
N GLN A 237 -10.51 -11.98 -7.31
CA GLN A 237 -11.68 -11.18 -6.96
C GLN A 237 -12.66 -11.05 -8.12
N GLY A 238 -13.17 -12.19 -8.58
CA GLY A 238 -14.28 -12.26 -9.53
C GLY A 238 -15.58 -12.68 -8.85
N THR A 239 -16.17 -11.81 -8.01
CA THR A 239 -17.62 -11.67 -7.72
C THR A 239 -17.80 -10.85 -6.45
N MET A 240 -18.59 -9.78 -6.53
CA MET A 240 -18.92 -8.91 -5.39
C MET A 240 -19.89 -9.57 -4.38
N LEU A 241 -20.01 -10.90 -4.35
CA LEU A 241 -21.00 -11.62 -3.55
C LEU A 241 -20.30 -12.39 -2.41
N ASP A 242 -20.31 -11.76 -1.23
CA ASP A 242 -20.07 -12.29 0.12
C ASP A 242 -18.83 -13.15 0.42
N ARG A 243 -17.71 -12.47 0.70
CA ARG A 243 -16.56 -13.07 1.40
C ARG A 243 -16.92 -13.59 2.78
N ILE A 244 -17.81 -12.88 3.49
CA ILE A 244 -18.26 -13.26 4.83
C ILE A 244 -19.09 -14.53 4.70
N ASP A 245 -20.14 -14.53 3.86
CA ASP A 245 -21.02 -15.70 3.72
C ASP A 245 -20.26 -16.90 3.18
N TYR A 246 -19.38 -16.72 2.18
CA TYR A 246 -18.54 -17.82 1.69
C TYR A 246 -17.66 -18.42 2.80
N ASN A 247 -16.97 -17.58 3.58
CA ASN A 247 -16.10 -18.07 4.65
C ASN A 247 -16.92 -18.71 5.79
N VAL A 248 -18.08 -18.15 6.12
CA VAL A 248 -19.01 -18.69 7.12
C VAL A 248 -19.58 -20.04 6.66
N ASP A 249 -20.03 -20.15 5.42
CA ASP A 249 -20.52 -21.39 4.81
C ASP A 249 -19.43 -22.46 4.79
N LYS A 250 -18.18 -22.09 4.46
CA LYS A 250 -17.04 -23.02 4.51
C LYS A 250 -16.74 -23.48 5.93
N ALA A 251 -16.81 -22.57 6.92
CA ALA A 251 -16.66 -22.93 8.32
C ALA A 251 -17.76 -23.88 8.79
N LEU A 252 -19.01 -23.62 8.40
CA LEU A 252 -20.16 -24.49 8.67
C LEU A 252 -19.99 -25.89 8.06
N VAL A 253 -19.55 -25.97 6.80
CA VAL A 253 -19.25 -27.25 6.13
C VAL A 253 -18.12 -28.00 6.83
N SER A 254 -17.06 -27.31 7.26
CA SER A 254 -15.96 -27.94 8.00
C SER A 254 -16.41 -28.47 9.37
N ALA A 255 -17.21 -27.69 10.10
CA ALA A 255 -17.79 -28.10 11.38
C ALA A 255 -18.71 -29.31 11.23
N SER A 256 -19.55 -29.34 10.18
CA SER A 256 -20.41 -30.49 9.88
C SER A 256 -19.61 -31.75 9.55
N LYS A 257 -18.52 -31.64 8.78
CA LYS A 257 -17.61 -32.78 8.54
C LYS A 257 -16.92 -33.25 9.81
N ALA A 258 -16.44 -32.33 10.64
CA ALA A 258 -15.83 -32.65 11.92
C ALA A 258 -16.81 -33.38 12.86
N GLN A 259 -18.09 -32.98 12.87
CA GLN A 259 -19.14 -33.68 13.61
C GLN A 259 -19.30 -35.13 13.13
N ILE A 260 -19.37 -35.37 11.81
CA ILE A 260 -19.49 -36.72 11.24
C ILE A 260 -18.30 -37.60 11.64
N GLU A 261 -17.07 -37.08 11.57
CA GLU A 261 -15.88 -37.83 11.97
C GLU A 261 -15.84 -38.11 13.49
N LEU A 262 -16.32 -37.18 14.32
CA LEU A 262 -16.48 -37.42 15.76
C LEU A 262 -17.53 -38.50 16.07
N GLU A 263 -18.63 -38.54 15.31
CA GLU A 263 -19.65 -39.58 15.45
C GLU A 263 -19.10 -40.97 15.08
N LYS A 264 -18.37 -41.09 13.97
CA LYS A 264 -17.67 -42.33 13.59
C LYS A 264 -16.63 -42.77 14.63
N ALA A 265 -15.85 -41.82 15.16
CA ALA A 265 -14.87 -42.12 16.21
C ALA A 265 -15.54 -42.65 17.48
N ARG A 266 -16.70 -42.08 17.85
CA ARG A 266 -17.52 -42.55 18.97
C ARG A 266 -18.05 -43.96 18.74
N GLU A 267 -18.53 -44.27 17.53
CA GLU A 267 -18.99 -45.62 17.16
C GLU A 267 -17.86 -46.66 17.27
N ASN A 268 -16.67 -46.34 16.72
CA ASN A 268 -15.50 -47.21 16.82
C ASN A 268 -15.04 -47.42 18.27
N GLN A 269 -15.09 -46.37 19.11
CA GLN A 269 -14.80 -46.51 20.55
C GLN A 269 -15.83 -47.40 21.25
N SER A 270 -17.12 -47.26 20.94
CA SER A 270 -18.15 -48.12 21.53
C SER A 270 -18.01 -49.58 21.12
N SER A 271 -17.58 -49.85 19.89
CA SER A 271 -17.27 -51.21 19.43
C SER A 271 -16.03 -51.78 20.12
N CYS A 272 -14.98 -50.99 20.34
CA CYS A 272 -13.78 -51.43 21.08
C CYS A 272 -14.05 -51.68 22.58
N ILE A 273 -15.05 -51.03 23.17
CA ILE A 273 -15.44 -51.26 24.56
C ILE A 273 -16.31 -52.52 24.71
N LEU A 274 -16.91 -53.01 23.62
CA LEU A 274 -17.77 -54.20 23.58
C LEU A 274 -17.05 -55.50 23.17
N MET A 275 -15.76 -55.44 22.79
CA MET A 275 -14.88 -56.61 22.67
C MET A 275 -14.06 -56.80 23.95
#